data_AF-A0A4Q5T9C3-F1
#
_entry.id   AF-A0A4Q5T9C3-F1
#
_cell.length_a   1.000
_cell.length_b   1.000
_cell.length_c   1.000
_cell.angle_alpha   90.00
_cell.angle_beta   90.00
_cell.angle_gamma   90.00
#
_symmetry.space_group_name_H-M   'P 1'
#
loop_
_entity.id
_entity.type
_entity.pdbx_description
1 polymer ?
#
loop_
_entity_poly.entity_id
_entity_poly.type
_entity_poly.pdbx_seq_one_letter_code
_entity_poly.pdbx_strand_id
1 'polypeptide(L)'
;MTEHTPAPTSAEEPAPYGSATTSAPDSPGSSPATPVAAGPTTDPAIRRVRTHHLQQWKEQGHKWVMLTTYDQYTAATFDEAGIPVLFIGDSAANNVFGYESSLPVTVDELLPLVKAVTRTARRALVVADLPFGSYQRSPEQAYDTAVRFMKEGQAHVVKLEGGAEMAPQIELLTKGAIPVMAHIGFTPQSEHALGGYRVQGRGDASAKLMEDALAVQEAGASSVVMEMVPAPIAAEITRTLHIPTIGIGAGADCDAQVLVWQDMLGLRTGKAPRFVKRYADLHSVILGAAQEFAADVAGGTFPGPEHTFDS
;
A
#
# COMPACT_ATOMS: atom_id res chain seq x y z
N MET A 1 -9.31 -5.71 -46.65
CA MET A 1 -9.05 -6.56 -45.49
C MET A 1 -7.84 -5.98 -44.79
N THR A 2 -8.06 -5.09 -43.84
CA THR A 2 -7.01 -4.55 -42.97
C THR A 2 -6.71 -5.59 -41.91
N GLU A 3 -5.49 -6.14 -41.95
CA GLU A 3 -4.99 -7.05 -40.93
C GLU A 3 -4.94 -6.31 -39.59
N HIS A 4 -5.72 -6.79 -38.64
CA HIS A 4 -5.66 -6.33 -37.26
C HIS A 4 -4.58 -7.16 -36.56
N THR A 5 -3.36 -6.64 -36.52
CA THR A 5 -2.28 -7.23 -35.73
C THR A 5 -2.64 -7.08 -34.24
N PRO A 6 -2.80 -8.16 -33.47
CA PRO A 6 -3.12 -8.05 -32.05
C PRO A 6 -1.98 -7.34 -31.32
N ALA A 7 -2.34 -6.37 -30.47
CA ALA A 7 -1.37 -5.68 -29.63
C ALA A 7 -0.61 -6.70 -28.74
N PRO A 8 0.70 -6.53 -28.52
CA PRO A 8 1.47 -7.45 -27.70
C PRO A 8 0.95 -7.44 -26.26
N THR A 9 0.48 -8.60 -25.79
CA THR A 9 0.07 -8.80 -24.40
C THR A 9 1.28 -8.63 -23.48
N SER A 10 1.11 -7.96 -22.34
CA SER A 10 2.20 -7.81 -21.37
C SER A 10 2.58 -9.16 -20.78
N ALA A 11 3.89 -9.44 -20.71
CA ALA A 11 4.41 -10.58 -19.97
C ALA A 11 4.00 -10.50 -18.49
N GLU A 12 3.72 -11.66 -17.91
CA GLU A 12 3.45 -11.80 -16.48
C GLU A 12 4.74 -11.57 -15.69
N GLU A 13 4.69 -10.70 -14.69
CA GLU A 13 5.73 -10.60 -13.67
C GLU A 13 5.49 -11.69 -12.60
N PRO A 14 6.55 -12.23 -11.98
CA PRO A 14 6.40 -13.18 -10.89
C PRO A 14 5.55 -12.57 -9.77
N ALA A 15 4.63 -13.36 -9.21
CA ALA A 15 3.85 -12.91 -8.07
C ALA A 15 4.79 -12.45 -6.94
N PRO A 16 4.71 -11.19 -6.48
CA PRO A 16 5.57 -10.65 -5.43
C PRO A 16 5.45 -11.42 -4.11
N TYR A 17 4.32 -12.12 -3.91
CA TYR A 17 3.90 -12.66 -2.63
C TYR A 17 3.62 -14.17 -2.60
N GLY A 18 3.91 -14.90 -3.68
CA GLY A 18 3.81 -16.37 -3.71
C GLY A 18 4.91 -17.04 -2.87
N SER A 19 4.68 -18.28 -2.43
CA SER A 19 5.66 -19.04 -1.65
C SER A 19 7.00 -19.13 -2.39
N ALA A 20 8.04 -18.55 -1.79
CA ALA A 20 9.34 -18.41 -2.41
C ALA A 20 9.97 -19.80 -2.67
N THR A 21 10.16 -20.14 -3.93
CA THR A 21 11.20 -21.12 -4.29
C THR A 21 12.56 -20.45 -4.07
N THR A 22 13.42 -21.15 -3.33
CA THR A 22 14.76 -20.70 -2.95
C THR A 22 15.62 -20.45 -4.18
N SER A 23 15.76 -19.19 -4.61
CA SER A 23 16.86 -18.76 -5.47
C SER A 23 17.94 -18.07 -4.63
N ALA A 24 19.19 -18.39 -4.91
CA ALA A 24 20.38 -17.97 -4.18
C ALA A 24 20.45 -16.45 -3.88
N PRO A 25 21.06 -16.04 -2.75
CA PRO A 25 21.18 -14.64 -2.39
C PRO A 25 22.17 -13.90 -3.30
N ASP A 26 21.72 -12.81 -3.92
CA ASP A 26 22.61 -11.77 -4.42
C ASP A 26 23.24 -11.04 -3.22
N SER A 27 24.57 -10.86 -3.26
CA SER A 27 25.34 -10.27 -2.17
C SER A 27 24.94 -8.80 -1.90
N PRO A 28 24.76 -8.37 -0.64
CA PRO A 28 24.46 -6.98 -0.34
C PRO A 28 25.73 -6.13 -0.43
N GLY A 29 25.73 -5.15 -1.33
CA GLY A 29 26.68 -4.05 -1.28
C GLY A 29 26.35 -3.13 -0.10
N SER A 30 27.15 -3.18 0.97
CA SER A 30 27.03 -2.22 2.06
C SER A 30 27.52 -0.85 1.61
N SER A 31 26.62 0.13 1.50
CA SER A 31 27.01 1.54 1.49
C SER A 31 26.56 2.19 2.79
N PRO A 32 27.45 2.87 3.53
CA PRO A 32 27.06 3.61 4.72
C PRO A 32 26.16 4.78 4.29
N ALA A 33 24.94 4.82 4.83
CA ALA A 33 23.98 5.88 4.55
C ALA A 33 24.48 7.20 5.15
N THR A 34 24.83 8.15 4.29
CA THR A 34 24.98 9.56 4.65
C THR A 34 23.58 10.11 4.99
N PRO A 35 23.39 10.91 6.05
CA PRO A 35 22.08 11.46 6.35
C PRO A 35 21.70 12.49 5.27
N VAL A 36 20.84 12.09 4.34
CA VAL A 36 20.21 13.04 3.42
C VAL A 36 19.12 13.76 4.20
N ALA A 37 19.36 15.02 4.51
CA ALA A 37 18.38 15.93 5.09
C ALA A 37 17.27 16.20 4.06
N ALA A 38 16.24 15.34 4.04
CA ALA A 38 14.93 15.71 3.52
C ALA A 38 14.08 16.02 4.76
N GLY A 39 13.69 17.29 4.92
CA GLY A 39 12.80 17.72 6.00
C GLY A 39 11.47 16.93 5.99
N PRO A 40 10.67 17.01 7.08
CA PRO A 40 9.43 16.27 7.16
C PRO A 40 8.57 16.55 5.93
N THR A 41 8.03 15.49 5.33
CA THR A 41 7.13 15.54 4.15
C THR A 41 5.79 16.23 4.47
N THR A 42 5.63 16.77 5.68
CA THR A 42 4.45 17.48 6.16
C THR A 42 4.83 18.70 6.98
N ASP A 43 4.06 19.78 6.82
CA ASP A 43 4.17 20.99 7.64
C ASP A 43 3.97 20.62 9.13
N PRO A 44 4.92 20.94 10.03
CA PRO A 44 4.81 20.64 11.47
C PRO A 44 3.59 21.29 12.14
N ALA A 45 2.94 22.29 11.52
CA ALA A 45 1.69 22.86 12.01
C ALA A 45 0.48 21.91 11.84
N ILE A 46 0.56 20.92 10.94
CA ILE A 46 -0.52 19.95 10.71
C ILE A 46 -0.57 18.97 11.87
N ARG A 47 -1.52 19.19 12.80
CA ARG A 47 -1.76 18.28 13.92
C ARG A 47 -2.29 16.92 13.48
N ARG A 48 -3.11 16.89 12.42
CA ARG A 48 -3.62 15.66 11.84
C ARG A 48 -3.91 15.82 10.35
N VAL A 49 -3.37 14.91 9.54
CA VAL A 49 -3.57 14.84 8.10
C VAL A 49 -5.03 14.45 7.79
N ARG A 50 -5.53 15.01 6.68
CA ARG A 50 -6.93 14.96 6.23
C ARG A 50 -6.91 14.93 4.72
N THR A 51 -8.00 14.48 4.11
CA THR A 51 -8.15 14.44 2.64
C THR A 51 -7.92 15.81 1.99
N HIS A 52 -8.39 16.90 2.60
CA HIS A 52 -8.15 18.25 2.07
C HIS A 52 -6.66 18.65 2.05
N HIS A 53 -5.83 18.13 2.96
CA HIS A 53 -4.39 18.37 2.91
C HIS A 53 -3.76 17.65 1.71
N LEU A 54 -4.23 16.44 1.37
CA LEU A 54 -3.76 15.71 0.18
C LEU A 54 -4.08 16.48 -1.11
N GLN A 55 -5.30 17.03 -1.17
CA GLN A 55 -5.74 17.89 -2.28
C GLN A 55 -4.88 19.16 -2.38
N GLN A 56 -4.67 19.84 -1.26
CA GLN A 56 -3.81 21.02 -1.19
C GLN A 56 -2.38 20.72 -1.66
N TRP A 57 -1.82 19.57 -1.28
CA TRP A 57 -0.48 19.17 -1.73
C TRP A 57 -0.41 18.93 -3.23
N LYS A 58 -1.44 18.32 -3.85
CA LYS A 58 -1.53 18.23 -5.31
C LYS A 58 -1.52 19.61 -5.96
N GLU A 59 -2.37 20.52 -5.49
CA GLU A 59 -2.48 21.89 -6.03
C GLU A 59 -1.16 22.67 -5.92
N GLN A 60 -0.37 22.38 -4.88
CA GLN A 60 0.94 22.98 -4.64
C GLN A 60 2.09 22.26 -5.36
N GLY A 61 1.84 21.11 -5.99
CA GLY A 61 2.89 20.25 -6.53
C GLY A 61 3.79 19.60 -5.46
N HIS A 62 3.34 19.56 -4.20
CA HIS A 62 4.04 18.92 -3.10
C HIS A 62 3.85 17.41 -3.14
N LYS A 63 4.94 16.67 -3.40
CA LYS A 63 4.91 15.21 -3.41
C LYS A 63 4.87 14.67 -1.98
N TRP A 64 4.04 13.66 -1.73
CA TRP A 64 3.91 13.03 -0.42
C TRP A 64 4.04 11.51 -0.49
N VAL A 65 4.08 10.84 0.67
CA VAL A 65 4.37 9.41 0.79
C VAL A 65 3.26 8.72 1.57
N MET A 66 2.88 7.53 1.12
CA MET A 66 2.05 6.58 1.84
C MET A 66 2.86 5.33 2.13
N LEU A 67 2.75 4.77 3.34
CA LEU A 67 3.34 3.47 3.66
C LEU A 67 2.28 2.55 4.22
N THR A 68 2.37 1.26 3.84
CA THR A 68 1.56 0.27 4.56
C THR A 68 2.04 0.13 6.01
N THR A 69 1.16 -0.30 6.90
CA THR A 69 1.50 -0.69 8.29
C THR A 69 0.35 -1.50 8.86
N TYR A 70 0.64 -2.39 9.82
CA TYR A 70 -0.33 -3.37 10.32
C TYR A 70 -0.34 -3.48 11.85
N ASP A 71 0.54 -2.75 12.54
CA ASP A 71 0.75 -2.88 13.98
C ASP A 71 1.12 -1.54 14.62
N GLN A 72 1.11 -1.51 15.95
CA GLN A 72 1.40 -0.32 16.74
C GLN A 72 2.84 0.19 16.54
N TYR A 73 3.85 -0.68 16.55
CA TYR A 73 5.24 -0.21 16.58
C TYR A 73 5.66 0.39 15.25
N THR A 74 5.26 -0.23 14.14
CA THR A 74 5.52 0.33 12.82
C THR A 74 4.73 1.61 12.59
N ALA A 75 3.45 1.66 12.99
CA ALA A 75 2.63 2.87 12.89
C ALA A 75 3.21 4.05 13.70
N ALA A 76 3.65 3.82 14.95
CA ALA A 76 4.25 4.86 15.78
C ALA A 76 5.53 5.42 15.14
N THR A 77 6.40 4.52 14.66
CA THR A 77 7.68 4.89 14.04
C THR A 77 7.45 5.69 12.75
N PHE A 78 6.49 5.28 11.91
CA PHE A 78 6.18 6.01 10.68
C PHE A 78 5.49 7.35 10.94
N ASP A 79 4.63 7.45 11.95
CA ASP A 79 4.02 8.72 12.36
C ASP A 79 5.09 9.69 12.90
N GLU A 80 6.05 9.21 13.70
CA GLU A 80 7.22 9.98 14.17
C GLU A 80 8.09 10.44 12.99
N ALA A 81 8.35 9.55 12.02
CA ALA A 81 9.16 9.82 10.83
C ALA A 81 8.53 10.84 9.85
N GLY A 82 7.31 11.33 10.11
CA GLY A 82 6.70 12.34 9.26
C GLY A 82 5.75 11.79 8.19
N ILE A 83 5.53 10.48 8.11
CA ILE A 83 4.71 9.87 7.04
C ILE A 83 3.25 10.36 7.15
N PRO A 84 2.70 11.00 6.10
CA PRO A 84 1.37 11.61 6.18
C PRO A 84 0.22 10.63 6.12
N VAL A 85 0.41 9.48 5.46
CA VAL A 85 -0.65 8.49 5.23
C VAL A 85 -0.15 7.10 5.58
N LEU A 86 -0.86 6.44 6.48
CA LEU A 86 -0.66 5.05 6.88
C LEU A 86 -1.78 4.20 6.29
N PHE A 87 -1.41 3.08 5.69
CA PHE A 87 -2.35 2.26 4.92
C PHE A 87 -2.37 0.82 5.43
N ILE A 88 -3.54 0.37 5.88
CA ILE A 88 -3.77 -1.02 6.25
C ILE A 88 -4.36 -1.72 5.04
N GLY A 89 -3.47 -2.20 4.17
CA GLY A 89 -3.84 -2.89 2.94
C GLY A 89 -4.14 -4.37 3.13
N ASP A 90 -4.91 -4.93 2.20
CA ASP A 90 -5.15 -6.37 2.10
C ASP A 90 -3.88 -7.17 1.77
N SER A 91 -2.80 -6.51 1.34
CA SER A 91 -1.43 -7.06 1.32
C SER A 91 -0.94 -7.59 2.68
N ALA A 92 -1.64 -7.30 3.79
CA ALA A 92 -1.51 -8.01 5.06
C ALA A 92 -1.73 -9.53 4.92
N ALA A 93 -2.59 -9.97 4.00
CA ALA A 93 -2.80 -11.38 3.66
C ALA A 93 -1.47 -12.11 3.48
N ASN A 94 -0.60 -11.54 2.65
CA ASN A 94 0.70 -12.10 2.37
C ASN A 94 1.73 -11.78 3.45
N ASN A 95 1.81 -10.50 3.83
CA ASN A 95 2.93 -9.96 4.60
C ASN A 95 2.75 -10.08 6.12
N VAL A 96 1.57 -10.48 6.58
CA VAL A 96 1.24 -10.69 7.99
C VAL A 96 0.73 -12.11 8.21
N PHE A 97 -0.22 -12.57 7.38
CA PHE A 97 -0.89 -13.86 7.58
C PHE A 97 -0.27 -15.02 6.79
N GLY A 98 0.64 -14.74 5.85
CA GLY A 98 1.32 -15.77 5.06
C GLY A 98 0.46 -16.45 4.00
N TYR A 99 -0.65 -15.82 3.59
CA TYR A 99 -1.42 -16.27 2.43
C TYR A 99 -0.64 -16.11 1.12
N GLU A 100 -0.96 -16.93 0.13
CA GLU A 100 -0.31 -16.87 -1.20
C GLU A 100 -0.82 -15.71 -2.06
N SER A 101 -2.03 -15.20 -1.78
CA SER A 101 -2.62 -14.04 -2.43
C SER A 101 -3.44 -13.20 -1.44
N SER A 102 -3.94 -12.04 -1.88
CA SER A 102 -4.79 -11.17 -1.05
C SER A 102 -6.23 -11.65 -0.93
N LEU A 103 -6.68 -12.57 -1.78
CA LEU A 103 -8.07 -13.03 -1.85
C LEU A 103 -8.60 -13.62 -0.53
N PRO A 104 -7.84 -14.40 0.26
CA PRO A 104 -8.40 -15.06 1.45
C PRO A 104 -8.69 -14.12 2.61
N VAL A 105 -8.07 -12.94 2.67
CA VAL A 105 -8.16 -12.09 3.85
C VAL A 105 -9.57 -11.54 4.01
N THR A 106 -10.08 -11.63 5.24
CA THR A 106 -11.44 -11.22 5.57
C THR A 106 -11.49 -9.83 6.22
N VAL A 107 -12.69 -9.26 6.27
CA VAL A 107 -12.96 -8.02 7.04
C VAL A 107 -12.55 -8.19 8.50
N ASP A 108 -12.81 -9.37 9.09
CA ASP A 108 -12.56 -9.65 10.50
C ASP A 108 -11.07 -9.82 10.82
N GLU A 109 -10.24 -10.17 9.83
CA GLU A 109 -8.78 -10.22 9.96
C GLU A 109 -8.14 -8.84 9.81
N LEU A 110 -8.67 -7.97 8.94
CA LEU A 110 -8.15 -6.62 8.77
C LEU A 110 -8.55 -5.68 9.92
N LEU A 111 -9.77 -5.79 10.46
CA LEU A 111 -10.27 -4.88 11.49
C LEU A 111 -9.36 -4.74 12.73
N PRO A 112 -8.79 -5.82 13.30
CA PRO A 112 -7.83 -5.73 14.39
C PRO A 112 -6.56 -4.95 14.04
N LEU A 113 -6.03 -5.12 12.82
CA LEU A 113 -4.84 -4.41 12.35
C LEU A 113 -5.14 -2.91 12.19
N VAL A 114 -6.29 -2.58 11.60
CA VAL A 114 -6.78 -1.19 11.50
C VAL A 114 -6.90 -0.57 12.89
N LYS A 115 -7.52 -1.26 13.86
CA LYS A 115 -7.64 -0.79 15.25
C LYS A 115 -6.28 -0.52 15.90
N ALA A 116 -5.28 -1.39 15.68
CA ALA A 116 -3.95 -1.21 16.25
C ALA A 116 -3.27 0.06 15.69
N VAL A 117 -3.36 0.28 14.38
CA VAL A 117 -2.77 1.44 13.71
C VAL A 117 -3.50 2.73 14.08
N THR A 118 -4.83 2.76 14.04
CA THR A 118 -5.63 3.97 14.31
C THR A 118 -5.50 4.48 15.74
N ARG A 119 -5.37 3.57 16.72
CA ARG A 119 -5.10 3.94 18.12
C ARG A 119 -3.72 4.55 18.33
N THR A 120 -2.79 4.27 17.42
CA THR A 120 -1.39 4.67 17.54
C THR A 120 -1.08 5.94 16.76
N ALA A 121 -1.63 6.07 15.56
CA ALA A 121 -1.43 7.21 14.68
C ALA A 121 -1.92 8.52 15.34
N ARG A 122 -1.01 9.48 15.54
CA ARG A 122 -1.36 10.79 16.10
C ARG A 122 -1.66 11.78 14.99
N ARG A 123 -0.74 11.87 14.01
CA ARG A 123 -0.80 12.84 12.90
C ARG A 123 -1.32 12.22 11.62
N ALA A 124 -0.89 11.02 11.25
CA ALA A 124 -1.17 10.45 9.94
C ALA A 124 -2.67 10.24 9.66
N LEU A 125 -3.04 10.38 8.38
CA LEU A 125 -4.31 9.90 7.84
C LEU A 125 -4.22 8.37 7.74
N VAL A 126 -5.31 7.67 8.07
CA VAL A 126 -5.31 6.20 8.14
C VAL A 126 -6.30 5.68 7.13
N VAL A 127 -5.80 4.92 6.16
CA VAL A 127 -6.57 4.30 5.08
C VAL A 127 -6.69 2.82 5.38
N ALA A 128 -7.87 2.23 5.21
CA ALA A 128 -8.09 0.80 5.36
C ALA A 128 -8.68 0.20 4.08
N ASP A 129 -8.17 -0.94 3.66
CA ASP A 129 -8.72 -1.66 2.51
C ASP A 129 -10.07 -2.31 2.79
N LEU A 130 -10.96 -2.28 1.80
CA LEU A 130 -12.07 -3.20 1.69
C LEU A 130 -11.56 -4.49 1.01
N PRO A 131 -11.53 -5.64 1.71
CA PRO A 131 -10.99 -6.86 1.15
C PRO A 131 -11.89 -7.47 0.06
N PHE A 132 -11.35 -8.40 -0.71
CA PHE A 132 -12.09 -9.07 -1.79
C PHE A 132 -13.43 -9.65 -1.33
N GLY A 133 -14.46 -9.48 -2.16
CA GLY A 133 -15.83 -9.97 -1.91
C GLY A 133 -16.64 -9.13 -0.92
N SER A 134 -16.06 -8.09 -0.31
CA SER A 134 -16.73 -7.27 0.71
C SER A 134 -17.46 -6.04 0.18
N TYR A 135 -17.24 -5.66 -1.09
CA TYR A 135 -17.80 -4.44 -1.69
C TYR A 135 -18.29 -4.61 -3.14
N GLN A 136 -17.90 -5.69 -3.81
CA GLN A 136 -18.12 -5.88 -5.24
C GLN A 136 -19.58 -6.22 -5.58
N ARG A 137 -20.37 -6.76 -4.64
CA ARG A 137 -21.73 -7.25 -4.93
C ARG A 137 -22.72 -6.12 -5.18
N SER A 138 -22.69 -5.08 -4.35
CA SER A 138 -23.57 -3.90 -4.47
C SER A 138 -23.04 -2.70 -3.69
N PRO A 139 -23.49 -1.48 -4.01
CA PRO A 139 -23.19 -0.29 -3.21
C PRO A 139 -23.56 -0.44 -1.73
N GLU A 140 -24.68 -1.06 -1.41
CA GLU A 140 -25.13 -1.26 -0.02
C GLU A 140 -24.18 -2.17 0.74
N GLN A 141 -23.69 -3.25 0.11
CA GLN A 141 -22.67 -4.12 0.71
C GLN A 141 -21.39 -3.33 0.99
N ALA A 142 -20.91 -2.54 0.02
CA ALA A 142 -19.74 -1.70 0.19
C ALA A 142 -19.91 -0.72 1.35
N TYR A 143 -21.10 -0.10 1.45
CA TYR A 143 -21.45 0.83 2.52
C TYR A 143 -21.43 0.16 3.90
N ASP A 144 -22.10 -0.98 4.06
CA ASP A 144 -22.15 -1.72 5.32
C ASP A 144 -20.74 -2.16 5.76
N THR A 145 -19.91 -2.65 4.84
CA THR A 145 -18.52 -3.01 5.11
C THR A 145 -17.70 -1.78 5.52
N ALA A 146 -17.80 -0.69 4.76
CA ALA A 146 -17.05 0.53 5.05
C ALA A 146 -17.44 1.12 6.41
N VAL A 147 -18.74 1.09 6.78
CA VAL A 147 -19.21 1.51 8.11
C VAL A 147 -18.51 0.73 9.22
N ARG A 148 -18.22 -0.57 9.04
CA ARG A 148 -17.43 -1.34 10.02
C ARG A 148 -16.01 -0.80 10.13
N PHE A 149 -15.31 -0.56 9.02
CA PHE A 149 -13.96 0.02 9.06
C PHE A 149 -13.92 1.42 9.68
N MET A 150 -14.94 2.25 9.45
CA MET A 150 -15.05 3.57 10.06
C MET A 150 -15.38 3.50 11.56
N LYS A 151 -16.33 2.66 11.99
CA LYS A 151 -16.82 2.63 13.39
C LYS A 151 -15.99 1.72 14.29
N GLU A 152 -15.70 0.51 13.82
CA GLU A 152 -14.93 -0.47 14.58
C GLU A 152 -13.43 -0.24 14.39
N GLY A 153 -12.99 -0.09 13.14
CA GLY A 153 -11.60 0.15 12.78
C GLY A 153 -11.11 1.54 13.16
N GLN A 154 -12.01 2.53 13.16
CA GLN A 154 -11.68 3.96 13.27
C GLN A 154 -10.80 4.46 12.12
N ALA A 155 -10.90 3.81 10.95
CA ALA A 155 -10.25 4.30 9.74
C ALA A 155 -10.78 5.69 9.39
N HIS A 156 -9.95 6.47 8.70
CA HIS A 156 -10.32 7.82 8.24
C HIS A 156 -10.82 7.80 6.78
N VAL A 157 -10.34 6.83 5.99
CA VAL A 157 -10.63 6.65 4.56
C VAL A 157 -10.68 5.14 4.30
N VAL A 158 -11.56 4.69 3.40
CA VAL A 158 -11.54 3.31 2.89
C VAL A 158 -10.96 3.27 1.48
N LYS A 159 -10.19 2.22 1.15
CA LYS A 159 -9.73 1.93 -0.20
C LYS A 159 -10.53 0.77 -0.80
N LEU A 160 -10.90 0.88 -2.09
CA LEU A 160 -11.50 -0.21 -2.86
C LEU A 160 -10.87 -0.30 -4.24
N GLU A 161 -10.87 -1.50 -4.82
CA GLU A 161 -10.29 -1.76 -6.15
C GLU A 161 -11.36 -1.89 -7.23
N GLY A 162 -11.10 -1.29 -8.38
CA GLY A 162 -11.99 -1.33 -9.55
C GLY A 162 -12.10 0.03 -10.23
N GLY A 163 -12.44 -0.01 -11.52
CA GLY A 163 -12.58 1.15 -12.39
C GLY A 163 -14.01 1.70 -12.43
N ALA A 164 -14.48 2.03 -13.63
CA ALA A 164 -15.81 2.60 -13.84
C ALA A 164 -16.95 1.73 -13.28
N GLU A 165 -16.77 0.41 -13.20
CA GLU A 165 -17.75 -0.52 -12.64
C GLU A 165 -17.98 -0.34 -11.13
N MET A 166 -17.04 0.27 -10.41
CA MET A 166 -17.16 0.56 -8.98
C MET A 166 -17.70 1.97 -8.69
N ALA A 167 -18.02 2.77 -9.73
CA ALA A 167 -18.56 4.11 -9.56
C ALA A 167 -19.83 4.15 -8.67
N PRO A 168 -20.82 3.24 -8.80
CA PRO A 168 -21.99 3.23 -7.91
C PRO A 168 -21.65 3.05 -6.42
N GLN A 169 -20.64 2.23 -6.11
CA GLN A 169 -20.14 1.98 -4.76
C GLN A 169 -19.48 3.24 -4.21
N ILE A 170 -18.57 3.84 -4.98
CA ILE A 170 -17.85 5.07 -4.59
C ILE A 170 -18.85 6.21 -4.36
N GLU A 171 -19.86 6.35 -5.22
CA GLU A 171 -20.88 7.39 -5.11
C GLU A 171 -21.71 7.25 -3.83
N LEU A 172 -22.17 6.03 -3.50
CA LEU A 172 -22.93 5.80 -2.27
C LEU A 172 -22.08 6.03 -1.02
N LEU A 173 -20.85 5.54 -0.99
CA LEU A 173 -19.92 5.76 0.12
C LEU A 173 -19.67 7.25 0.36
N THR A 174 -19.39 7.99 -0.71
CA THR A 174 -19.11 9.43 -0.66
C THR A 174 -20.34 10.22 -0.19
N LYS A 175 -21.54 9.92 -0.73
CA LYS A 175 -22.81 10.52 -0.29
C LYS A 175 -23.11 10.23 1.19
N GLY A 176 -22.69 9.08 1.69
CA GLY A 176 -22.77 8.71 3.10
C GLY A 176 -21.64 9.26 3.97
N ALA A 177 -20.85 10.22 3.45
CA ALA A 177 -19.74 10.87 4.13
C ALA A 177 -18.57 9.94 4.52
N ILE A 178 -18.39 8.84 3.78
CA ILE A 178 -17.22 7.96 3.89
C ILE A 178 -16.23 8.35 2.78
N PRO A 179 -15.05 8.91 3.11
CA PRO A 179 -14.04 9.22 2.10
C PRO A 179 -13.49 7.93 1.46
N VAL A 180 -13.37 7.94 0.14
CA VAL A 180 -12.88 6.80 -0.64
C VAL A 180 -11.55 7.13 -1.30
N MET A 181 -10.62 6.18 -1.24
CA MET A 181 -9.45 6.11 -2.11
C MET A 181 -9.70 5.01 -3.14
N ALA A 182 -9.77 5.35 -4.42
CA ALA A 182 -9.94 4.35 -5.47
C ALA A 182 -8.61 3.63 -5.76
N HIS A 183 -8.67 2.46 -6.39
CA HIS A 183 -7.49 1.75 -6.89
C HIS A 183 -7.76 1.19 -8.29
N ILE A 184 -7.01 1.70 -9.27
CA ILE A 184 -7.09 1.32 -10.69
C ILE A 184 -5.71 0.84 -11.19
N GLY A 185 -5.68 0.29 -12.41
CA GLY A 185 -4.48 -0.37 -12.95
C GLY A 185 -4.51 -1.84 -12.59
N PHE A 186 -3.39 -2.40 -12.13
CA PHE A 186 -3.37 -3.77 -11.64
C PHE A 186 -4.02 -3.84 -10.26
N THR A 187 -5.14 -4.54 -10.15
CA THR A 187 -5.87 -4.73 -8.89
C THR A 187 -5.62 -6.15 -8.37
N PRO A 188 -4.79 -6.35 -7.32
CA PRO A 188 -4.41 -7.67 -6.84
C PRO A 188 -5.60 -8.59 -6.52
N GLN A 189 -6.73 -8.05 -6.06
CA GLN A 189 -7.95 -8.83 -5.80
C GLN A 189 -8.54 -9.47 -7.06
N SER A 190 -8.13 -9.00 -8.24
CA SER A 190 -8.53 -9.51 -9.56
C SER A 190 -7.43 -10.34 -10.24
N GLU A 191 -6.39 -10.79 -9.54
CA GLU A 191 -5.23 -11.48 -10.13
C GLU A 191 -5.61 -12.65 -11.05
N HIS A 192 -6.63 -13.44 -10.69
CA HIS A 192 -7.08 -14.57 -11.50
C HIS A 192 -7.79 -14.14 -12.79
N ALA A 193 -8.53 -13.03 -12.74
CA ALA A 193 -9.18 -12.45 -13.92
C ALA A 193 -8.18 -11.73 -14.84
N LEU A 194 -7.14 -11.13 -14.25
CA LEU A 194 -6.08 -10.41 -14.96
C LEU A 194 -4.97 -11.33 -15.49
N GLY A 195 -4.94 -12.60 -15.05
CA GLY A 195 -3.94 -13.57 -15.47
C GLY A 195 -2.56 -13.33 -14.84
N GLY A 196 -2.54 -13.02 -13.54
CA GLY A 196 -1.33 -12.74 -12.77
C GLY A 196 -0.88 -11.28 -12.80
N TYR A 197 0.30 -11.01 -12.24
CA TYR A 197 0.84 -9.66 -12.04
C TYR A 197 1.32 -9.06 -13.37
N ARG A 198 0.43 -8.33 -14.04
CA ARG A 198 0.66 -7.79 -15.39
C ARG A 198 0.52 -6.29 -15.41
N VAL A 199 1.42 -5.63 -16.14
CA VAL A 199 1.37 -4.18 -16.39
C VAL A 199 0.10 -3.83 -17.16
N GLN A 200 -0.71 -2.93 -16.61
CA GLN A 200 -1.99 -2.51 -17.20
C GLN A 200 -1.84 -1.26 -18.07
N GLY A 201 -2.81 -1.03 -18.98
CA GLY A 201 -2.85 0.20 -19.78
C GLY A 201 -1.94 0.21 -21.02
N ARG A 202 -1.35 -0.90 -21.46
CA ARG A 202 -0.58 -0.93 -22.72
C ARG A 202 -1.50 -0.88 -23.95
N GLY A 203 -1.09 -0.12 -24.97
CA GLY A 203 -1.82 0.00 -26.23
C GLY A 203 -3.22 0.58 -26.03
N ASP A 204 -4.22 -0.08 -26.59
CA ASP A 204 -5.62 0.37 -26.56
C ASP A 204 -6.22 0.36 -25.13
N ALA A 205 -5.60 -0.34 -24.17
CA ALA A 205 -6.02 -0.34 -22.76
C ALA A 205 -5.75 1.00 -22.04
N SER A 206 -4.93 1.89 -22.60
CA SER A 206 -4.65 3.21 -22.03
C SER A 206 -5.90 4.09 -21.95
N ALA A 207 -6.73 4.09 -23.00
CA ALA A 207 -7.97 4.84 -23.06
C ALA A 207 -8.97 4.35 -22.00
N LYS A 208 -9.04 3.03 -21.79
CA LYS A 208 -9.88 2.44 -20.75
C LYS A 208 -9.43 2.84 -19.35
N LEU A 209 -8.12 2.82 -19.08
CA LEU A 209 -7.59 3.26 -17.79
C LEU A 209 -7.87 4.75 -17.51
N MET A 210 -7.82 5.61 -18.54
CA MET A 210 -8.22 7.01 -18.41
C MET A 210 -9.73 7.16 -18.12
N GLU A 211 -10.58 6.38 -18.79
CA GLU A 211 -12.02 6.32 -18.51
C GLU A 211 -12.27 5.91 -17.06
N ASP A 212 -11.62 4.85 -16.58
CA ASP A 212 -11.75 4.37 -15.21
C ASP A 212 -11.29 5.43 -14.20
N ALA A 213 -10.16 6.09 -14.47
CA ALA A 213 -9.64 7.18 -13.65
C ALA A 213 -10.63 8.36 -13.53
N LEU A 214 -11.23 8.77 -14.65
CA LEU A 214 -12.26 9.82 -14.65
C LEU A 214 -13.53 9.36 -13.94
N ALA A 215 -13.97 8.12 -14.17
CA ALA A 215 -15.19 7.59 -13.59
C ALA A 215 -15.13 7.53 -12.05
N VAL A 216 -14.00 7.08 -11.48
CA VAL A 216 -13.84 7.03 -10.01
C VAL A 216 -13.77 8.43 -9.40
N GLN A 217 -13.18 9.39 -10.11
CA GLN A 217 -13.17 10.80 -9.70
C GLN A 217 -14.58 11.39 -9.70
N GLU A 218 -15.33 11.23 -10.79
CA GLU A 218 -16.70 11.78 -10.89
C GLU A 218 -17.66 11.11 -9.91
N ALA A 219 -17.41 9.85 -9.53
CA ALA A 219 -18.14 9.18 -8.47
C ALA A 219 -17.84 9.74 -7.06
N GLY A 220 -16.79 10.56 -6.91
CA GLY A 220 -16.45 11.24 -5.65
C GLY A 220 -15.27 10.65 -4.88
N ALA A 221 -14.44 9.80 -5.50
CA ALA A 221 -13.21 9.35 -4.87
C ALA A 221 -12.34 10.56 -4.49
N SER A 222 -11.80 10.56 -3.27
CA SER A 222 -10.95 11.65 -2.77
C SER A 222 -9.50 11.59 -3.25
N SER A 223 -9.09 10.44 -3.80
CA SER A 223 -7.77 10.15 -4.37
C SER A 223 -7.82 8.81 -5.10
N VAL A 224 -6.80 8.50 -5.89
CA VAL A 224 -6.72 7.22 -6.63
C VAL A 224 -5.30 6.64 -6.63
N VAL A 225 -5.18 5.36 -6.29
CA VAL A 225 -3.97 4.56 -6.47
C VAL A 225 -3.90 4.06 -7.91
N MET A 226 -2.71 4.12 -8.51
CA MET A 226 -2.38 3.50 -9.80
C MET A 226 -1.27 2.48 -9.60
N GLU A 227 -1.56 1.21 -9.82
CA GLU A 227 -0.60 0.11 -9.66
C GLU A 227 -0.20 -0.51 -11.01
N MET A 228 1.11 -0.73 -11.18
CA MET A 228 1.72 -1.32 -12.38
C MET A 228 1.23 -0.67 -13.70
N VAL A 229 1.22 0.66 -13.74
CA VAL A 229 0.84 1.47 -14.91
C VAL A 229 2.08 2.05 -15.60
N PRO A 230 2.19 2.04 -16.94
CA PRO A 230 3.27 2.71 -17.65
C PRO A 230 3.39 4.18 -17.26
N ALA A 231 4.61 4.63 -16.91
CA ALA A 231 4.85 5.97 -16.40
C ALA A 231 4.29 7.11 -17.27
N PRO A 232 4.36 7.09 -18.62
CA PRO A 232 3.76 8.15 -19.44
C PRO A 232 2.24 8.26 -19.27
N ILE A 233 1.56 7.13 -19.10
CA ILE A 233 0.10 7.06 -18.93
C ILE A 233 -0.28 7.54 -17.53
N ALA A 234 0.42 7.08 -16.49
CA ALA A 234 0.24 7.56 -15.13
C ALA A 234 0.46 9.07 -15.01
N ALA A 235 1.45 9.62 -15.71
CA ALA A 235 1.71 11.05 -15.78
C ALA A 235 0.56 11.81 -16.47
N GLU A 236 0.00 11.25 -17.55
CA GLU A 236 -1.15 11.83 -18.25
C GLU A 236 -2.42 11.83 -17.39
N ILE A 237 -2.72 10.71 -16.72
CA ILE A 237 -3.83 10.62 -15.77
C ILE A 237 -3.64 11.62 -14.62
N THR A 238 -2.43 11.71 -14.05
CA THR A 238 -2.14 12.64 -12.95
C THR A 238 -2.35 14.11 -13.33
N ARG A 239 -2.04 14.49 -14.58
CA ARG A 239 -2.32 15.84 -15.10
C ARG A 239 -3.80 16.08 -15.39
N THR A 240 -4.55 15.03 -15.71
CA THR A 240 -5.97 15.11 -16.11
C THR A 240 -6.88 15.15 -14.89
N LEU A 241 -6.59 14.36 -13.86
CA LEU A 241 -7.38 14.33 -12.64
C LEU A 241 -7.13 15.55 -11.76
N HIS A 242 -8.19 16.02 -11.11
CA HIS A 242 -8.12 17.05 -10.07
C HIS A 242 -7.89 16.46 -8.68
N ILE A 243 -8.14 15.16 -8.47
CA ILE A 243 -7.84 14.45 -7.23
C ILE A 243 -6.39 13.92 -7.18
N PRO A 244 -5.80 13.69 -5.99
CA PRO A 244 -4.44 13.17 -5.86
C PRO A 244 -4.29 11.76 -6.42
N THR A 245 -3.20 11.53 -7.14
CA THR A 245 -2.78 10.21 -7.62
C THR A 245 -1.64 9.63 -6.79
N ILE A 246 -1.72 8.35 -6.45
CA ILE A 246 -0.68 7.64 -5.70
C ILE A 246 -0.15 6.49 -6.55
N GLY A 247 1.15 6.50 -6.84
CA GLY A 247 1.79 5.48 -7.66
C GLY A 247 2.39 4.33 -6.84
N ILE A 248 2.25 3.11 -7.36
CA ILE A 248 3.09 1.95 -7.01
C ILE A 248 3.47 1.22 -8.30
N GLY A 249 4.73 1.35 -8.71
CA GLY A 249 5.14 0.93 -10.04
C GLY A 249 4.51 1.75 -11.18
N ALA A 250 4.11 3.00 -10.91
CA ALA A 250 3.48 3.93 -11.87
C ALA A 250 4.37 5.12 -12.26
N GLY A 251 5.66 5.08 -11.95
CA GLY A 251 6.60 6.18 -12.20
C GLY A 251 6.48 7.33 -11.20
N ALA A 252 7.37 8.31 -11.33
CA ALA A 252 7.56 9.40 -10.35
C ALA A 252 6.57 10.56 -10.50
N ASP A 253 5.82 10.62 -11.60
CA ASP A 253 4.97 11.78 -11.92
C ASP A 253 3.64 11.79 -11.15
N CYS A 254 3.26 10.69 -10.46
CA CYS A 254 2.13 10.65 -9.53
C CYS A 254 2.32 11.62 -8.37
N ASP A 255 1.24 12.16 -7.79
CA ASP A 255 1.30 13.13 -6.68
C ASP A 255 1.93 12.54 -5.41
N ALA A 256 1.85 11.24 -5.24
CA ALA A 256 2.48 10.50 -4.16
C ALA A 256 2.95 9.11 -4.58
N GLN A 257 3.66 8.44 -3.67
CA GLN A 257 4.08 7.05 -3.84
C GLN A 257 3.64 6.21 -2.65
N VAL A 258 3.30 4.94 -2.90
CA VAL A 258 3.06 3.93 -1.87
C VAL A 258 3.98 2.73 -2.06
N LEU A 259 4.47 2.19 -0.94
CA LEU A 259 5.14 0.89 -0.90
C LEU A 259 4.62 0.06 0.27
N VAL A 260 4.68 -1.27 0.11
CA VAL A 260 4.58 -2.21 1.23
C VAL A 260 5.82 -2.05 2.10
N TRP A 261 5.63 -1.75 3.39
CA TRP A 261 6.76 -1.37 4.25
C TRP A 261 7.78 -2.51 4.44
N GLN A 262 7.32 -3.76 4.46
CA GLN A 262 8.18 -4.94 4.56
C GLN A 262 9.12 -5.07 3.36
N ASP A 263 8.64 -4.75 2.15
CA ASP A 263 9.45 -4.71 0.95
C ASP A 263 10.46 -3.56 1.00
N MET A 264 10.01 -2.37 1.40
CA MET A 264 10.85 -1.18 1.54
C MET A 264 11.97 -1.38 2.58
N LEU A 265 11.70 -2.02 3.72
CA LEU A 265 12.68 -2.28 4.78
C LEU A 265 13.46 -3.59 4.59
N GLY A 266 13.25 -4.32 3.49
CA GLY A 266 14.00 -5.53 3.18
C GLY A 266 13.74 -6.69 4.13
N LEU A 267 12.52 -6.80 4.67
CA LEU A 267 12.14 -7.93 5.53
C LEU A 267 11.87 -9.20 4.68
N ARG A 268 11.34 -9.02 3.47
CA ARG A 268 11.15 -10.12 2.51
C ARG A 268 12.47 -10.45 1.80
N THR A 269 12.84 -11.72 1.84
CA THR A 269 14.03 -12.27 1.17
C THR A 269 13.75 -12.58 -0.31
N GLY A 270 14.81 -12.81 -1.08
CA GLY A 270 14.69 -13.07 -2.53
C GLY A 270 14.64 -11.78 -3.37
N LYS A 271 14.23 -11.93 -4.63
CA LYS A 271 14.22 -10.82 -5.60
C LYS A 271 13.03 -9.88 -5.32
N ALA A 272 13.32 -8.60 -5.15
CA ALA A 272 12.30 -7.57 -5.02
C ALA A 272 11.62 -7.29 -6.38
N PRO A 273 10.30 -6.98 -6.42
CA PRO A 273 9.67 -6.42 -7.60
C PRO A 273 10.44 -5.22 -8.11
N ARG A 274 10.41 -5.01 -9.43
CA ARG A 274 11.23 -3.97 -10.07
C ARG A 274 10.93 -2.56 -9.55
N PHE A 275 9.70 -2.31 -9.09
CA PHE A 275 9.26 -1.02 -8.55
C PHE A 275 9.64 -0.79 -7.08
N VAL A 276 10.21 -1.79 -6.39
CA VAL A 276 10.62 -1.69 -4.99
C VAL A 276 12.08 -1.26 -4.91
N LYS A 277 12.35 -0.20 -4.14
CA LYS A 277 13.68 0.11 -3.63
C LYS A 277 13.78 -0.34 -2.17
N ARG A 278 14.79 -1.15 -1.83
CA ARG A 278 15.14 -1.47 -0.44
C ARG A 278 15.91 -0.31 0.18
N TYR A 279 15.43 0.17 1.33
CA TYR A 279 16.05 1.22 2.13
C TYR A 279 16.79 0.66 3.36
N ALA A 280 16.54 -0.60 3.73
CA ALA A 280 17.23 -1.33 4.78
C ALA A 280 17.25 -2.85 4.47
N ASP A 281 17.96 -3.62 5.30
CA ASP A 281 17.93 -5.09 5.33
C ASP A 281 17.51 -5.55 6.74
N LEU A 282 16.23 -5.40 7.04
CA LEU A 282 15.68 -5.74 8.34
C LEU A 282 15.68 -7.26 8.59
N HIS A 283 15.66 -8.08 7.52
CA HIS A 283 15.77 -9.53 7.65
C HIS A 283 17.08 -9.93 8.32
N SER A 284 18.21 -9.44 7.81
CA SER A 284 19.54 -9.76 8.38
C SER A 284 19.68 -9.25 9.82
N VAL A 285 19.12 -8.08 10.14
CA VAL A 285 19.14 -7.53 11.50
C VAL A 285 18.38 -8.44 12.47
N ILE A 286 17.15 -8.85 12.12
CA ILE A 286 16.34 -9.73 12.97
C ILE A 286 16.98 -11.12 13.10
N LEU A 287 17.46 -11.69 11.98
CA LEU A 287 18.11 -12.99 11.98
C LEU A 287 19.35 -13.01 12.87
N GLY A 288 20.21 -11.99 12.74
CA GLY A 288 21.42 -11.85 13.53
C GLY A 288 21.11 -11.73 15.03
N ALA A 289 20.18 -10.85 15.41
CA ALA A 289 19.80 -10.65 16.80
C ALA A 289 19.21 -11.94 17.43
N ALA A 290 18.40 -12.68 16.68
CA ALA A 290 17.85 -13.96 17.16
C ALA A 290 18.95 -15.03 17.34
N GLN A 291 19.93 -15.09 16.44
CA GLN A 291 21.07 -16.00 16.53
C GLN A 291 21.99 -15.66 17.70
N GLU A 292 22.25 -14.37 17.92
CA GLU A 292 23.04 -13.87 19.05
C GLU A 292 22.36 -14.21 20.37
N PHE A 293 21.07 -13.90 20.51
CA PHE A 293 20.29 -14.27 21.71
C PHE A 293 20.30 -15.78 21.97
N ALA A 294 20.16 -16.60 20.93
CA ALA A 294 20.23 -18.05 21.06
C ALA A 294 21.63 -18.52 21.51
N ALA A 295 22.70 -17.91 20.99
CA ALA A 295 24.07 -18.21 21.38
C ALA A 295 24.35 -17.82 22.84
N ASP A 296 23.85 -16.67 23.29
CA ASP A 296 24.01 -16.21 24.67
C ASP A 296 23.31 -17.14 25.67
N VAL A 297 22.09 -17.58 25.35
CA VAL A 297 21.35 -18.54 26.18
C VAL A 297 22.06 -19.90 26.19
N ALA A 298 22.52 -20.40 25.03
CA ALA A 298 23.21 -21.68 24.94
C ALA A 298 24.57 -21.66 25.67
N GLY A 299 25.26 -20.52 25.65
CA GLY A 299 26.54 -20.29 26.34
C GLY A 299 26.39 -19.98 27.84
N GLY A 300 25.17 -19.75 28.32
CA GLY A 300 24.92 -19.34 29.70
C GLY A 300 25.41 -17.93 30.04
N THR A 301 25.65 -17.08 29.04
CA THR A 301 25.99 -15.66 29.24
C THR A 301 24.73 -14.81 29.47
N PHE A 302 23.58 -15.25 28.96
CA PHE A 302 22.27 -14.67 29.26
C PHE A 302 21.36 -15.65 30.03
N PRO A 303 20.61 -15.19 31.05
CA PRO A 303 20.63 -13.83 31.61
C PRO A 303 21.89 -13.55 32.44
N GLY A 304 22.45 -12.35 32.29
CA GLY A 304 23.47 -11.83 33.19
C GLY A 304 22.88 -11.37 34.54
N PRO A 305 23.72 -11.04 35.53
CA PRO A 305 23.28 -10.55 36.84
C PRO A 305 22.36 -9.32 36.74
N GLU A 306 22.62 -8.41 35.81
CA GLU A 306 21.82 -7.20 35.55
C GLU A 306 20.41 -7.50 35.01
N HIS A 307 20.18 -8.73 34.53
CA HIS A 307 18.90 -9.23 34.04
C HIS A 307 18.25 -10.23 35.01
N THR A 308 18.79 -10.38 36.22
CA THR A 308 18.34 -11.33 37.24
C THR A 308 17.79 -10.58 38.45
N PHE A 309 16.71 -11.10 39.06
CA PHE A 309 16.11 -10.54 40.26
C PHE A 309 16.43 -11.42 41.47
N ASP A 310 16.95 -10.81 42.53
CA ASP A 310 17.21 -11.48 43.80
C ASP A 310 15.93 -11.59 44.66
N SER A 311 15.91 -12.58 45.55
CA SER A 311 14.84 -12.82 46.53
C SER A 311 14.90 -11.90 47.75
#